data_AF-A0A7X8DZG2-F1
#
_entry.id   AF-A0A7X8DZG2-F1
#
_cell.length_a   1.000
_cell.length_b   1.000
_cell.length_c   1.000
_cell.angle_alpha   90.00
_cell.angle_beta   90.00
_cell.angle_gamma   90.00
#
_symmetry.space_group_name_H-M   'P 1'
#
loop_
_entity.id
_entity.type
_entity.pdbx_description
1 polymer ?
#
loop_
_entity_poly.entity_id
_entity_poly.type
_entity_poly.pdbx_seq_one_letter_code
_entity_poly.pdbx_strand_id
1 'polypeptide(L)'
;MRNSVWGLGLLLLTACSGQGAGAPFSSGMSGKITAVGYAPISLQQPTDPELKLLHAMRASKMDAYRELTEQLAGVMTSSSSQMNSQILEDGTVRNSSRGVVRGAEVINSYPDGDMYITELSLDLKLYEKLRQGR
;
A
#
# COMPACT_ATOMS: atom_id res chain seq x y z
N MET A 1 -49.50 13.31 -58.31
CA MET A 1 -50.00 12.19 -57.48
C MET A 1 -48.85 11.22 -57.31
N ARG A 2 -48.41 10.69 -56.16
CA ARG A 2 -48.66 10.89 -54.73
C ARG A 2 -47.69 9.89 -54.06
N ASN A 3 -46.78 10.37 -53.20
CA ASN A 3 -46.04 9.61 -52.17
C ASN A 3 -45.10 8.47 -52.67
N SER A 4 -44.16 7.93 -51.91
CA SER A 4 -43.79 8.12 -50.51
C SER A 4 -42.30 7.77 -50.34
N VAL A 5 -41.68 8.51 -49.42
CA VAL A 5 -40.41 8.27 -48.74
C VAL A 5 -40.43 6.88 -48.04
N TRP A 6 -39.32 6.52 -47.38
CA TRP A 6 -39.07 5.44 -46.40
C TRP A 6 -38.24 4.28 -46.97
N GLY A 7 -37.01 4.02 -46.56
CA GLY A 7 -36.19 4.62 -45.52
C GLY A 7 -34.73 4.20 -45.69
N LEU A 8 -33.84 5.20 -45.65
CA LEU A 8 -32.40 5.04 -45.58
C LEU A 8 -32.06 4.62 -44.13
N GLY A 9 -31.94 3.32 -43.89
CA GLY A 9 -31.57 2.75 -42.60
C GLY A 9 -30.07 2.85 -42.35
N LEU A 10 -29.61 4.04 -41.98
CA LEU A 10 -28.25 4.37 -41.54
C LEU A 10 -27.97 3.74 -40.17
N LEU A 11 -27.41 2.52 -40.13
CA LEU A 11 -26.93 1.88 -38.90
C LEU A 11 -25.50 2.36 -38.60
N LEU A 12 -25.41 3.57 -38.04
CA LEU A 12 -24.21 4.04 -37.34
C LEU A 12 -24.10 3.28 -36.01
N LEU A 13 -23.33 2.19 -36.02
CA LEU A 13 -22.84 1.57 -34.78
C LEU A 13 -21.69 2.42 -34.23
N THR A 14 -22.04 3.53 -33.59
CA THR A 14 -21.17 4.23 -32.64
C THR A 14 -21.07 3.36 -31.38
N ALA A 15 -20.03 2.53 -31.31
CA ALA A 15 -19.61 1.88 -30.08
C ALA A 15 -18.81 2.87 -29.23
N CYS A 16 -19.48 3.58 -28.32
CA CYS A 16 -18.80 4.17 -27.17
C CYS A 16 -18.67 3.07 -26.11
N SER A 17 -17.53 2.37 -26.09
CA SER A 17 -17.17 1.52 -24.96
C SER A 17 -16.90 2.42 -23.74
N GLY A 18 -17.83 2.36 -22.80
CA GLY A 18 -17.86 3.17 -21.59
C GLY A 18 -16.59 3.07 -20.75
N GLN A 19 -16.14 4.25 -20.38
CA GLN A 19 -15.14 4.59 -19.38
C GLN A 19 -15.28 3.73 -18.11
N GLY A 20 -14.38 2.76 -17.93
CA GLY A 20 -14.06 2.23 -16.61
C GLY A 20 -13.04 3.13 -15.93
N ALA A 21 -13.40 4.39 -15.70
CA ALA A 21 -12.62 5.26 -14.84
C ALA A 21 -12.81 4.77 -13.41
N GLY A 22 -11.97 3.83 -12.98
CA GLY A 22 -11.76 3.57 -11.57
C GLY A 22 -11.48 4.92 -10.92
N ALA A 23 -12.34 5.32 -9.99
CA ALA A 23 -12.20 6.59 -9.29
C ALA A 23 -10.74 6.71 -8.80
N PRO A 24 -10.05 7.85 -9.04
CA PRO A 24 -8.80 8.08 -8.33
C PRO A 24 -9.17 8.02 -6.85
N PHE A 25 -8.53 7.10 -6.12
CA PHE A 25 -8.55 7.15 -4.67
C PHE A 25 -7.82 8.46 -4.32
N SER A 26 -8.53 9.57 -4.28
CA SER A 26 -8.03 10.79 -3.69
C SER A 26 -8.24 10.65 -2.18
N SER A 27 -7.56 9.68 -1.58
CA SER A 27 -7.27 9.76 -0.15
C SER A 27 -6.45 11.01 0.02
N GLY A 28 -7.01 12.00 0.72
CA GLY A 28 -6.32 13.23 1.03
C GLY A 28 -4.88 12.91 1.44
N MET A 29 -3.92 13.57 0.80
CA MET A 29 -2.47 13.41 0.96
C MET A 29 -2.00 13.77 2.38
N SER A 30 -2.49 13.06 3.38
CA SER A 30 -1.69 12.77 4.55
C SER A 30 -0.59 11.87 4.02
N GLY A 31 0.64 12.38 3.94
CA GLY A 31 1.82 11.63 3.50
C GLY A 31 2.17 10.55 4.52
N LYS A 32 1.22 9.67 4.85
CA LYS A 32 1.32 8.60 5.82
C LYS A 32 0.91 7.30 5.16
N ILE A 33 1.69 6.26 5.41
CA ILE A 33 1.35 4.89 5.04
C ILE A 33 1.10 4.08 6.31
N THR A 34 0.22 3.09 6.24
CA THR A 34 -0.17 2.25 7.37
C THR A 34 -0.10 0.79 6.99
N ALA A 35 0.33 -0.05 7.91
CA ALA A 35 0.45 -1.49 7.73
C ALA A 35 -0.12 -2.22 8.94
N VAL A 36 -0.64 -3.43 8.72
CA VAL A 36 -1.25 -4.24 9.78
C VAL A 36 -0.65 -5.63 9.75
N GLY A 37 -0.06 -6.04 10.86
CA GLY A 37 0.52 -7.37 11.00
C GLY A 37 -0.31 -8.27 11.89
N TYR A 38 -0.32 -9.55 11.54
CA TYR A 38 -1.15 -10.56 12.18
C TYR A 38 -0.33 -11.75 12.64
N ALA A 39 -0.62 -12.26 13.84
CA ALA A 39 -0.02 -13.49 14.31
C ALA A 39 -0.99 -14.34 15.14
N PRO A 40 -1.25 -15.60 14.76
CA PRO A 40 -2.08 -16.49 15.56
C PRO A 40 -1.35 -16.88 16.84
N ILE A 41 -2.01 -16.68 17.99
CA ILE A 41 -1.49 -16.96 19.33
C ILE A 41 -1.35 -18.47 19.55
N SER A 42 -2.35 -19.26 19.12
CA SER A 42 -2.36 -20.72 19.29
C SER A 42 -1.14 -21.42 18.67
N LEU A 43 -0.66 -20.91 17.53
CA LEU A 43 0.45 -21.49 16.75
C LEU A 43 1.84 -21.10 17.27
N GLN A 44 1.92 -20.16 18.22
CA GLN A 44 3.21 -19.76 18.79
C GLN A 44 3.76 -20.84 19.71
N GLN A 45 5.08 -20.94 19.77
CA GLN A 45 5.83 -21.76 20.74
C GLN A 45 6.49 -20.81 21.74
N PRO A 46 6.71 -21.16 23.02
CA PRO A 46 6.47 -22.45 23.68
C PRO A 46 5.00 -22.67 24.05
N THR A 47 4.66 -23.78 24.73
CA THR A 47 3.26 -24.12 25.09
C THR A 47 2.64 -23.17 26.10
N ASP A 48 3.46 -22.50 26.92
CA ASP A 48 3.00 -21.57 27.96
C ASP A 48 2.19 -20.41 27.36
N PRO A 49 0.95 -20.16 27.82
CA PRO A 49 0.03 -19.22 27.19
C PRO A 49 0.52 -17.77 27.23
N GLU A 50 1.22 -17.35 28.29
CA GLU A 50 1.75 -15.99 28.41
C GLU A 50 2.92 -15.78 27.43
N LEU A 51 3.80 -16.78 27.32
CA LEU A 51 4.88 -16.77 26.34
C LEU A 51 4.37 -16.87 24.90
N LYS A 52 3.31 -17.64 24.64
CA LYS A 52 2.63 -17.66 23.33
C LYS A 52 2.13 -16.29 22.94
N LEU A 53 1.42 -15.62 23.86
CA LEU A 53 0.93 -14.27 23.62
C LEU A 53 2.10 -13.33 23.32
N LEU A 54 3.15 -13.33 24.15
CA LEU A 54 4.35 -12.53 23.92
C LEU A 54 4.99 -12.78 22.55
N HIS A 55 5.03 -14.03 22.12
CA HIS A 55 5.56 -14.38 20.81
C HIS A 55 4.64 -13.93 19.68
N ALA A 56 3.32 -14.01 19.86
CA ALA A 56 2.35 -13.49 18.92
C ALA A 56 2.50 -11.97 18.76
N MET A 57 2.65 -11.23 19.86
CA MET A 57 2.90 -9.78 19.83
C MET A 57 4.17 -9.41 19.04
N ARG A 58 5.22 -10.22 19.16
CA ARG A 58 6.47 -10.00 18.42
C ARG A 58 6.29 -10.36 16.95
N ALA A 59 5.67 -11.49 16.67
CA ALA A 59 5.42 -11.97 15.31
C ALA A 59 4.52 -11.00 14.53
N SER A 60 3.41 -10.54 15.12
CA SER A 60 2.49 -9.57 14.50
C SER A 60 3.22 -8.27 14.19
N LYS A 61 4.07 -7.78 15.10
CA LYS A 61 4.85 -6.57 14.86
C LYS A 61 5.85 -6.75 13.72
N MET A 62 6.51 -7.91 13.62
CA MET A 62 7.43 -8.20 12.52
C MET A 62 6.71 -8.30 11.17
N ASP A 63 5.53 -8.91 11.16
CA ASP A 63 4.66 -8.99 9.99
C ASP A 63 4.22 -7.59 9.52
N ALA A 64 3.80 -6.73 10.46
CA ALA A 64 3.43 -5.34 10.16
C ALA A 64 4.60 -4.55 9.55
N TYR A 65 5.82 -4.73 10.06
CA TYR A 65 7.01 -4.09 9.48
C TYR A 65 7.32 -4.59 8.07
N ARG A 66 7.07 -5.87 7.78
CA ARG A 66 7.24 -6.44 6.44
C ARG A 66 6.27 -5.77 5.46
N GLU A 67 4.98 -5.76 5.76
CA GLU A 67 3.98 -5.06 4.95
C GLU A 67 4.35 -3.59 4.74
N LEU A 68 4.71 -2.89 5.81
CA LEU A 68 5.09 -1.48 5.74
C LEU A 68 6.28 -1.24 4.80
N THR A 69 7.25 -2.14 4.84
CA THR A 69 8.44 -2.08 3.98
C THR A 69 8.08 -2.31 2.51
N GLU A 70 7.18 -3.25 2.23
CA GLU A 70 6.69 -3.52 0.88
C GLU A 70 5.92 -2.32 0.31
N GLN A 71 5.00 -1.75 1.11
CA GLN A 71 4.26 -0.54 0.72
C GLN A 71 5.21 0.64 0.47
N LEU A 72 6.17 0.87 1.38
CA LEU A 72 7.16 1.94 1.25
C LEU A 72 8.00 1.78 -0.02
N ALA A 73 8.47 0.56 -0.32
CA ALA A 73 9.23 0.29 -1.54
C ALA A 73 8.42 0.60 -2.80
N GLY A 74 7.12 0.28 -2.81
CA GLY A 74 6.19 0.66 -3.88
C GLY A 74 6.07 2.18 -4.06
N VAL A 75 5.86 2.91 -2.95
CA VAL A 75 5.77 4.39 -2.96
C VAL A 75 7.05 5.02 -3.50
N MET A 76 8.22 4.55 -3.07
CA MET A 76 9.51 5.11 -3.51
C MET A 76 9.79 4.84 -4.99
N THR A 77 9.43 3.65 -5.49
CA THR A 77 9.58 3.29 -6.91
C THR A 77 8.63 4.09 -7.81
N SER A 78 7.39 4.32 -7.35
CA SER A 78 6.44 5.15 -8.09
C SER A 78 6.85 6.62 -8.12
N SER A 79 7.44 7.14 -7.04
CA SER A 79 7.90 8.53 -6.94
C SER A 79 9.11 8.81 -7.82
N SER A 80 10.09 7.89 -7.87
CA SER A 80 11.24 8.03 -8.78
C SER A 80 10.83 7.98 -10.25
N SER A 81 9.88 7.09 -10.60
CA SER A 81 9.38 6.95 -11.97
C SER A 81 8.61 8.19 -12.46
N GLN A 82 7.86 8.87 -11.58
CA GLN A 82 7.18 10.13 -11.91
C GLN A 82 8.15 11.29 -12.18
N MET A 83 9.34 11.29 -11.57
CA MET A 83 10.36 12.32 -11.84
C MET A 83 11.15 12.05 -13.13
N ASN A 84 11.29 10.78 -13.53
CA ASN A 84 12.08 10.37 -14.69
C ASN A 84 11.31 10.35 -16.02
N SER A 85 10.03 10.75 -16.06
CA SER A 85 9.27 10.79 -17.32
C SER A 85 9.81 11.80 -18.35
N GLN A 86 10.82 12.61 -17.99
CA GLN A 86 11.39 13.62 -18.87
C GLN A 86 12.83 13.36 -19.35
N ILE A 87 13.66 12.54 -18.69
CA ILE A 87 14.99 12.16 -19.19
C ILE A 87 15.32 10.78 -18.62
N LEU A 88 15.60 9.82 -19.52
CA LEU A 88 16.17 8.52 -19.16
C LEU A 88 17.61 8.73 -18.67
N GLU A 89 17.77 9.00 -17.37
CA GLU A 89 19.08 9.01 -16.74
C GLU A 89 19.22 7.82 -15.77
N ASP A 90 20.34 7.12 -15.92
CA ASP A 90 20.70 5.85 -15.31
C ASP A 90 21.00 6.04 -13.81
N GLY A 91 19.95 6.11 -13.00
CA GLY A 91 20.03 6.27 -11.55
C GLY A 91 20.24 4.94 -10.85
N THR A 92 21.39 4.76 -10.20
CA THR A 92 21.69 3.59 -9.37
C THR A 92 20.68 3.46 -8.22
N VAL A 93 19.80 2.45 -8.31
CA VAL A 93 18.79 2.14 -7.27
C VAL A 93 19.51 1.63 -6.02
N ARG A 94 19.67 2.50 -5.04
CA ARG A 94 20.27 2.17 -3.74
C ARG A 94 19.22 1.44 -2.89
N ASN A 95 19.04 0.15 -3.14
CA ASN A 95 18.11 -0.69 -2.41
C ASN A 95 18.63 -0.93 -0.98
N SER A 96 18.34 0.00 -0.05
CA SER A 96 18.73 -0.10 1.35
C SER A 96 17.78 -1.02 2.13
N SER A 97 17.76 -2.31 1.78
CA SER A 97 17.00 -3.34 2.49
C SER A 97 17.87 -3.99 3.58
N ARG A 98 17.99 -3.36 4.76
CA ARG A 98 18.60 -4.06 5.92
C ARG A 98 18.30 -3.50 7.31
N GLY A 99 17.33 -2.62 7.50
CA GLY A 99 17.08 -2.05 8.83
C GLY A 99 15.62 -1.64 9.06
N VAL A 100 15.23 -1.68 10.33
CA VAL A 100 13.97 -1.16 10.88
C VAL A 100 13.56 0.12 10.14
N VAL A 101 12.34 0.16 9.61
CA VAL A 101 11.79 1.35 8.93
C VAL A 101 11.82 2.51 9.92
N ARG A 102 12.76 3.44 9.74
CA ARG A 102 12.97 4.57 10.65
C ARG A 102 11.76 5.49 10.59
N GLY A 103 11.26 5.89 11.76
CA GLY A 103 10.08 6.75 11.86
C GLY A 103 8.74 6.02 11.83
N ALA A 104 8.73 4.68 11.78
CA ALA A 104 7.51 3.90 11.93
C ALA A 104 7.08 3.85 13.41
N GLU A 105 5.81 4.11 13.65
CA GLU A 105 5.19 4.16 14.97
C GLU A 105 4.10 3.08 15.10
N VAL A 106 4.02 2.45 16.27
CA VAL A 106 2.92 1.53 16.60
C VAL A 106 1.74 2.38 17.05
N ILE A 107 0.67 2.40 16.25
CA ILE A 107 -0.54 3.16 16.57
C ILE A 107 -1.52 2.33 17.40
N ASN A 108 -1.52 1.01 17.21
CA ASN A 108 -2.41 0.11 17.93
C ASN A 108 -1.84 -1.31 18.02
N SER A 109 -2.21 -2.03 19.07
CA SER A 109 -1.74 -3.40 19.32
C SER A 109 -2.71 -4.13 20.26
N TYR A 110 -3.39 -5.15 19.78
CA TYR A 110 -4.45 -5.83 20.53
C TYR A 110 -4.67 -7.28 20.05
N PRO A 111 -5.12 -8.18 20.94
CA PRO A 111 -5.65 -9.47 20.53
C PRO A 111 -7.07 -9.34 19.96
N ASP A 112 -7.37 -10.12 18.92
CA ASP A 112 -8.70 -10.32 18.34
C ASP A 112 -8.91 -11.82 18.07
N GLY A 113 -9.71 -12.47 18.91
CA GLY A 113 -9.88 -13.93 18.87
C GLY A 113 -8.56 -14.68 19.11
N ASP A 114 -8.18 -15.54 18.16
CA ASP A 114 -6.88 -16.25 18.17
C ASP A 114 -5.74 -15.41 17.56
N MET A 115 -6.02 -14.24 17.00
CA MET A 115 -5.01 -13.41 16.34
C MET A 115 -4.53 -12.33 17.28
N TYR A 116 -3.24 -12.01 17.21
CA TYR A 116 -2.70 -10.77 17.73
C TYR A 116 -2.43 -9.82 16.57
N ILE A 117 -2.95 -8.60 16.67
CA ILE A 117 -2.95 -7.59 15.61
C ILE A 117 -2.04 -6.43 16.05
N THR A 118 -1.20 -5.96 15.13
CA THR A 118 -0.36 -4.77 15.33
C THR A 118 -0.47 -3.84 14.16
N GLU A 119 -0.84 -2.59 14.42
CA GLU A 119 -1.00 -1.55 13.41
C GLU A 119 0.18 -0.57 13.50
N LEU A 120 0.82 -0.33 12.36
CA LEU A 120 1.92 0.61 12.21
C LEU A 120 1.51 1.78 11.32
N SER A 121 2.08 2.95 11.61
CA SER A 121 1.99 4.15 10.78
C SER A 121 3.38 4.70 10.50
N LEU A 122 3.60 5.20 9.29
CA LEU A 122 4.83 5.89 8.90
C LEU A 122 4.48 7.21 8.22
N ASP A 123 5.02 8.31 8.72
CA ASP A 123 4.98 9.59 8.03
C ASP A 123 6.15 9.67 7.02
N LEU A 124 5.81 9.78 5.74
CA LEU A 124 6.74 9.84 4.63
C LEU A 124 7.61 11.11 4.66
N LYS A 125 7.08 12.24 5.14
CA LYS A 125 7.88 13.47 5.27
C LYS A 125 8.95 13.29 6.35
N LEU A 126 8.58 12.68 7.47
CA LEU A 126 9.52 12.37 8.55
C LEU A 126 10.56 11.35 8.07
N TYR A 127 10.12 10.29 7.37
CA TYR A 127 11.02 9.29 6.79
C TYR A 127 12.06 9.94 5.87
N GLU A 128 11.63 10.80 4.94
CA GLU A 128 12.54 11.50 4.03
C GLU A 128 13.54 12.40 4.76
N LYS A 129 13.08 13.12 5.79
CA LYS A 129 13.96 13.92 6.64
C LYS A 129 15.02 13.05 7.33
N LEU A 130 14.61 11.95 7.95
CA LEU A 130 15.50 10.99 8.61
C LEU A 130 16.48 10.33 7.64
N ARG A 131 16.04 10.06 6.40
CA ARG A 131 16.87 9.49 5.33
C ARG A 131 17.95 10.46 4.86
N GLN A 132 17.65 11.76 4.79
CA GLN A 132 18.58 12.80 4.33
C GLN A 132 19.59 13.24 5.40
N GLY A 133 19.45 12.78 6.65
CA GLY A 133 20.37 13.11 7.75
C GLY A 133 20.37 14.59 8.13
N ARG A 134 19.29 15.31 7.86
CA ARG A 134 19.08 16.74 8.17
C ARG A 134 18.00 16.95 9.23
#